data_AF-A0A9C7RP99-F1
#
_entry.id   AF-A0A9C7RP99-F1
#
_cell.length_a   1.000
_cell.length_b   1.000
_cell.length_c   1.000
_cell.angle_alpha   90.00
_cell.angle_beta   90.00
_cell.angle_gamma   90.00
#
_symmetry.space_group_name_H-M   'P 1'
#
loop_
_entity.id
_entity.type
_entity.pdbx_description
1 polymer ?
#
loop_
_entity_poly.entity_id
_entity_poly.type
_entity_poly.pdbx_seq_one_letter_code
_entity_poly.pdbx_strand_id
1 'polypeptide(L)'
;IFDLIREMNKAMDDGDEEKALKAYHLVRREFGPILGLFDLERERRVEEKTEKILTILLNVRRILREEKRFDLSDEIREELERIGVKVKDTPDGFEYTLE
;
A
#
# COMPACT_ATOMS: atom_id res chain seq x y z
N ILE A 1 -5.10 18.21 -19.00
CA ILE A 1 -5.19 18.12 -17.53
C ILE A 1 -4.69 19.37 -16.82
N PHE A 2 -3.46 19.83 -17.07
CA PHE A 2 -2.92 20.99 -16.33
C PHE A 2 -3.75 22.26 -16.49
N ASP A 3 -4.31 22.50 -17.68
CA ASP A 3 -5.24 23.63 -17.90
C ASP A 3 -6.54 23.48 -17.10
N LEU A 4 -7.08 22.27 -17.04
CA LEU A 4 -8.29 21.94 -16.28
C LEU A 4 -8.07 22.08 -14.77
N ILE A 5 -6.87 21.73 -14.27
CA ILE A 5 -6.46 21.96 -12.88
C ILE A 5 -6.32 23.47 -12.60
N ARG A 6 -5.70 24.23 -13.51
CA ARG A 6 -5.61 25.70 -13.37
C ARG A 6 -6.99 26.35 -13.32
N GLU A 7 -7.90 25.89 -14.17
CA GLU A 7 -9.27 26.37 -14.19
C GLU A 7 -10.05 25.99 -12.92
N MET A 8 -9.85 24.76 -12.43
CA MET A 8 -10.40 24.31 -11.15
C MET A 8 -9.92 25.19 -9.98
N ASN A 9 -8.61 25.40 -9.86
CA ASN A 9 -8.03 26.21 -8.78
C ASN A 9 -8.57 27.65 -8.83
N LYS A 10 -8.63 28.24 -10.02
CA LYS A 10 -9.20 29.57 -10.21
C LYS A 10 -10.68 29.63 -9.80
N ALA A 11 -11.47 28.63 -10.17
CA ALA A 11 -12.87 28.55 -9.75
C ALA A 11 -13.01 28.40 -8.22
N MET A 12 -12.11 27.67 -7.56
CA MET A 12 -12.07 27.59 -6.10
C MET A 12 -11.73 28.93 -5.45
N ASP A 13 -10.75 29.67 -6.00
CA ASP A 13 -10.36 31.00 -5.51
C ASP A 13 -11.50 32.03 -5.70
N ASP A 14 -12.23 31.93 -6.81
CA ASP A 14 -13.38 32.78 -7.14
C ASP A 14 -14.67 32.38 -6.37
N GLY A 15 -14.66 31.28 -5.61
CA GLY A 15 -15.82 30.75 -4.88
C GLY A 15 -16.90 30.08 -5.76
N ASP A 16 -16.57 29.77 -7.01
CA ASP A 16 -17.43 29.06 -7.96
C ASP A 16 -17.29 27.54 -7.77
N GLU A 17 -18.01 27.03 -6.75
CA GLU A 17 -18.00 25.61 -6.38
C GLU A 17 -18.50 24.70 -7.52
N GLU A 18 -19.48 25.15 -8.32
CA GLU A 18 -20.06 24.34 -9.40
C GLU A 18 -19.02 24.07 -10.49
N LYS A 19 -18.30 25.13 -10.90
CA LYS A 19 -17.27 25.02 -11.91
C LYS A 19 -16.06 24.22 -11.42
N ALA A 20 -15.65 24.45 -10.17
CA ALA A 20 -14.59 23.67 -9.53
C ALA A 20 -14.95 22.17 -9.47
N LEU A 21 -16.18 21.83 -9.08
CA LEU A 21 -16.63 20.45 -8.98
C LEU A 21 -16.68 19.75 -10.34
N LYS A 22 -17.14 20.43 -11.40
CA LYS A 22 -17.12 19.89 -12.77
C LYS A 22 -15.71 19.59 -13.25
N ALA A 23 -14.78 20.52 -13.04
CA ALA A 23 -13.38 20.33 -13.41
C ALA A 23 -12.74 19.18 -12.62
N TYR A 24 -13.03 19.06 -11.32
CA TYR A 24 -12.60 17.95 -10.48
C TYR A 24 -13.10 16.60 -11.00
N HIS A 25 -14.38 16.49 -11.34
CA HIS A 25 -14.95 15.25 -11.88
C HIS A 25 -14.27 14.83 -13.18
N LEU A 26 -14.04 15.76 -14.10
CA LEU A 26 -13.33 15.47 -15.34
C LEU A 26 -11.89 14.99 -15.07
N VAL A 27 -11.12 15.69 -14.22
CA VAL A 27 -9.75 15.28 -13.89
C VAL A 27 -9.73 13.90 -13.24
N ARG A 28 -10.58 13.67 -12.24
CA ARG A 28 -10.47 12.48 -11.38
C ARG A 28 -11.19 11.25 -11.92
N ARG A 29 -12.33 11.40 -12.59
CA ARG A 29 -13.15 10.27 -13.06
C ARG A 29 -12.95 9.93 -14.52
N GLU A 30 -12.66 10.92 -15.37
CA GLU A 30 -12.46 10.67 -16.81
C GLU A 30 -10.98 10.49 -17.12
N PHE A 31 -10.16 11.50 -16.82
CA PHE A 31 -8.75 11.47 -17.22
C PHE A 31 -7.87 10.65 -16.29
N GLY A 32 -8.14 10.70 -14.97
CA GLY A 32 -7.39 9.96 -13.95
C GLY A 32 -7.25 8.46 -14.28
N PRO A 33 -8.35 7.73 -14.50
CA PRO A 33 -8.29 6.30 -14.81
C PRO A 33 -7.57 6.00 -16.14
N ILE A 34 -7.76 6.82 -17.17
CA ILE A 34 -7.10 6.64 -18.48
C ILE A 34 -5.59 6.77 -18.35
N LEU A 35 -5.12 7.71 -17.54
CA LEU A 35 -3.69 7.97 -17.32
C LEU A 35 -3.09 7.13 -16.19
N GLY A 36 -3.89 6.29 -15.52
CA GLY A 36 -3.45 5.52 -14.35
C GLY A 36 -3.12 6.39 -13.13
N LEU A 37 -3.74 7.56 -12.99
CA LEU A 37 -3.57 8.48 -11.88
C LEU A 37 -4.68 8.28 -10.84
N PHE A 38 -4.34 8.50 -9.56
CA PHE A 38 -5.28 8.54 -8.44
C PHE A 38 -5.97 7.21 -8.08
N ASP A 39 -5.42 6.07 -8.51
CA ASP A 39 -5.93 4.73 -8.18
C ASP A 39 -5.51 4.28 -6.75
N LEU A 40 -5.80 5.15 -5.77
CA LEU A 40 -5.47 4.95 -4.35
C LEU A 40 -6.13 3.70 -3.77
N GLU A 41 -7.30 3.31 -4.31
CA GLU A 41 -7.96 2.06 -3.90
C GLU A 41 -7.20 0.83 -4.38
N ARG A 42 -6.65 0.84 -5.60
CA ARG A 42 -5.81 -0.25 -6.08
C ARG A 42 -4.52 -0.34 -5.27
N GLU A 43 -3.84 0.77 -5.04
CA GLU A 43 -2.62 0.81 -4.21
C GLU A 43 -2.87 0.23 -2.82
N ARG A 44 -3.92 0.71 -2.13
CA ARG A 44 -4.33 0.18 -0.83
C ARG A 44 -4.69 -1.31 -0.85
N ARG A 45 -5.39 -1.79 -1.88
CA ARG A 45 -5.71 -3.22 -2.03
C ARG A 45 -4.46 -4.08 -2.26
N VAL A 46 -3.45 -3.55 -2.94
CA VAL A 46 -2.16 -4.23 -3.13
C VAL A 46 -1.41 -4.30 -1.81
N GLU A 47 -1.38 -3.22 -1.04
CA GLU A 47 -0.80 -3.20 0.32
C GLU A 47 -1.49 -4.22 1.24
N GLU A 48 -2.82 -4.21 1.32
CA GLU A 48 -3.59 -5.16 2.17
C GLU A 48 -3.34 -6.62 1.79
N LYS A 49 -3.20 -6.93 0.49
CA LYS A 49 -2.87 -8.29 0.04
C LYS A 49 -1.44 -8.67 0.42
N THR A 50 -0.51 -7.75 0.26
CA THR A 50 0.90 -7.94 0.61
C THR A 50 1.07 -8.19 2.11
N GLU A 51 0.37 -7.41 2.94
CA GLU A 51 0.32 -7.59 4.40
C GLU A 51 -0.23 -8.97 4.79
N LYS A 52 -1.30 -9.43 4.13
CA LYS A 52 -1.84 -10.78 4.35
C LYS A 52 -0.85 -11.88 3.98
N ILE A 53 -0.17 -11.74 2.84
CA ILE A 53 0.86 -12.71 2.40
C ILE A 53 2.01 -12.75 3.42
N LEU A 54 2.48 -11.60 3.86
CA LEU A 54 3.52 -11.51 4.88
C LEU A 54 3.09 -12.17 6.19
N THR A 55 1.87 -11.90 6.65
CA THR A 55 1.28 -12.52 7.84
C THR A 55 1.24 -14.05 7.72
N ILE A 56 0.90 -14.59 6.55
CA ILE A 56 0.90 -16.04 6.30
C ILE A 56 2.33 -16.60 6.38
N LEU A 57 3.31 -15.95 5.74
CA LEU A 57 4.71 -16.38 5.78
C LEU A 57 5.29 -16.37 7.21
N LEU A 58 4.98 -15.34 7.99
CA LEU A 58 5.42 -15.24 9.39
C LEU A 58 4.79 -16.33 10.26
N ASN A 59 3.54 -16.70 10.00
CA ASN A 59 2.91 -17.86 10.64
C ASN A 59 3.59 -19.18 10.25
N VAL A 60 3.93 -19.37 8.96
CA VAL A 60 4.67 -20.57 8.53
C VAL A 60 6.02 -20.65 9.24
N ARG A 61 6.74 -19.53 9.35
CA ARG A 61 8.01 -19.46 10.10
C ARG A 61 7.84 -19.86 11.57
N ARG A 62 6.75 -19.41 12.21
CA ARG A 62 6.41 -19.77 13.59
C ARG A 62 6.18 -21.28 13.73
N ILE A 63 5.38 -21.87 12.84
CA ILE A 63 5.12 -23.32 12.83
C ILE A 63 6.44 -24.10 12.65
N LEU A 64 7.29 -23.69 11.73
CA LEU A 64 8.61 -24.31 11.53
C LEU A 64 9.47 -24.25 12.79
N ARG A 65 9.41 -23.14 13.53
CA ARG A 65 10.12 -23.00 14.81
C ARG A 65 9.55 -23.90 15.90
N GLU A 66 8.23 -24.05 15.98
CA GLU A 66 7.53 -24.98 16.88
C GLU A 66 7.89 -26.45 16.55
N GLU A 67 8.04 -26.78 15.26
CA GLU A 67 8.51 -28.08 14.77
C GLU A 67 10.04 -28.28 14.90
N LYS A 68 10.76 -27.30 15.47
CA LYS A 68 12.23 -27.29 15.62
C LYS A 68 13.00 -27.36 14.29
N ARG A 69 12.37 -26.94 13.19
CA ARG A 69 12.96 -26.74 11.86
C ARG A 69 13.61 -25.35 11.79
N PHE A 70 14.66 -25.15 12.59
CA PHE A 70 15.36 -23.86 12.69
C PHE A 70 16.05 -23.47 11.38
N ASP A 71 16.51 -24.46 10.62
CA ASP A 71 17.10 -24.31 9.28
C ASP A 71 16.18 -23.51 8.35
N LEU A 72 14.94 -23.97 8.17
CA LEU A 72 13.97 -23.34 7.30
C LEU A 72 13.41 -22.03 7.89
N SER A 73 13.30 -21.96 9.22
CA SER A 73 12.83 -20.77 9.92
C SER A 73 13.79 -19.58 9.72
N ASP A 74 15.10 -19.85 9.82
CA ASP A 74 16.14 -18.85 9.62
C ASP A 74 16.29 -18.45 8.14
N GLU A 75 16.16 -19.40 7.21
CA GLU A 75 16.14 -19.10 5.77
C GLU A 75 15.02 -18.10 5.41
N ILE A 76 13.80 -18.33 5.91
CA ILE A 76 12.69 -17.39 5.70
C ILE A 76 13.00 -16.00 6.29
N ARG A 77 13.63 -15.94 7.48
CA ARG A 77 14.02 -14.65 8.09
C ARG A 77 15.02 -13.91 7.21
N GLU A 78 16.04 -14.60 6.71
CA GLU A 78 17.07 -13.99 5.87
C GLU A 78 16.50 -13.47 4.54
N GLU A 79 15.62 -14.24 3.88
CA GLU A 79 14.97 -13.78 2.65
C GLU A 79 14.07 -12.56 2.91
N LEU A 80 13.38 -12.50 4.05
CA LEU A 80 12.59 -11.35 4.46
C LEU A 80 13.48 -10.11 4.72
N GLU A 81 14.62 -10.29 5.39
CA GLU A 81 15.58 -9.19 5.63
C GLU A 81 16.15 -8.65 4.32
N ARG A 82 16.43 -9.50 3.32
CA ARG A 82 16.94 -9.06 2.00
C ARG A 82 15.97 -8.15 1.25
N ILE A 83 14.67 -8.27 1.51
CA ILE A 83 13.64 -7.41 0.91
C ILE A 83 13.23 -6.25 1.83
N GLY A 84 14.00 -5.96 2.90
CA GLY A 84 13.75 -4.85 3.81
C GLY A 84 12.71 -5.13 4.91
N VAL A 85 12.30 -6.39 5.10
CA VAL A 85 11.34 -6.77 6.14
C VAL A 85 12.09 -7.32 7.35
N LYS A 86 12.22 -6.51 8.41
CA LYS A 86 12.78 -6.95 9.69
C LYS A 86 11.70 -7.53 10.56
N VAL A 87 11.98 -8.67 11.18
CA VAL A 87 10.99 -9.41 11.97
C VAL A 87 11.54 -9.75 13.35
N LYS A 88 10.73 -9.51 14.37
CA LYS A 88 11.01 -9.78 15.77
C LYS A 88 9.95 -10.73 16.32
N ASP A 89 10.37 -11.88 16.84
CA ASP A 89 9.45 -12.78 17.55
C ASP A 89 9.11 -12.19 18.92
N THR A 90 7.84 -12.29 19.31
CA THR A 90 7.35 -11.89 20.63
C THR A 90 6.59 -13.06 21.26
N PRO A 91 6.44 -13.11 22.60
CA PRO A 91 5.66 -14.17 23.27
C PRO A 91 4.21 -14.26 22.76
N ASP A 92 3.64 -13.14 22.31
CA ASP A 92 2.27 -13.04 21.79
C ASP A 92 2.18 -13.22 20.25
N GLY A 93 3.31 -13.46 19.56
CA GLY A 93 3.33 -13.66 18.11
C GLY A 93 4.60 -13.15 17.44
N PHE A 94 4.46 -12.18 16.55
CA PHE A 94 5.56 -11.55 15.84
C PHE A 94 5.25 -10.09 15.56
N GLU A 95 6.29 -9.26 15.62
CA GLU A 95 6.28 -7.87 15.16
C GLU A 95 7.20 -7.76 13.96
N TYR A 96 6.85 -6.93 12.97
CA TYR A 96 7.72 -6.66 11.83
C TYR A 96 7.77 -5.16 11.52
N THR A 97 8.84 -4.74 10.85
CA THR A 97 9.06 -3.36 10.41
C THR A 97 9.56 -3.39 8.97
N LEU A 98 9.06 -2.47 8.16
CA LEU A 98 9.51 -2.24 6.79
C LEU A 98 10.54 -1.11 6.81
N GLU A 99 11.75 -1.37 6.30
CA GLU A 99 12.78 -0.35 6.04
C GLU A 99 12.81 0.09 4.58
#